data_AF-A0A701U961-F1
#
_entry.id   AF-A0A701U961-F1
#
_cell.length_a   1.000
_cell.length_b   1.000
_cell.length_c   1.000
_cell.angle_alpha   90.00
_cell.angle_beta   90.00
_cell.angle_gamma   90.00
#
_symmetry.space_group_name_H-M   'P 1'
#
loop_
_entity.id
_entity.type
_entity.pdbx_description
1 polymer ?
#
loop_
_entity_poly.entity_id
_entity_poly.type
_entity_poly.pdbx_seq_one_letter_code
_entity_poly.pdbx_strand_id
1 'polypeptide(L)'
;MHFKFYTTLRFMNVIGDNFDDFDLLPGVTLIRDRAKIRKIINKDIKPFTGIIEYEHLYNANHIIFADLKDDFFQPSTKSNVALMTWLLWIDMLINTSWFIKDNGMLCEIAYCNKTDRKAYSEWSNNSLLSLFTMASGYRHIDVEFNRSDLTKWADINHRVQTHLYNNNSTIFDSFVDSKYSRYGRALSFIRSAKRDFDPAMKISHYCSALESLFSTDSSELSHKLSERIAIFLKPYNFDPITTFDEIKSFYNIRSKVTHGDSLRSSKVGKLPEESIKLDNYLREIMNIIINSDELMGVFNGDKDSFESYFKKKLLLGI
;
A
#
# COMPACT_ATOMS: atom_id res chain seq x y z
N MET A 1 -21.94 16.61 18.03
CA MET A 1 -21.09 15.43 18.23
C MET A 1 -19.73 15.74 17.64
N HIS A 2 -18.68 15.38 18.35
CA HIS A 2 -17.30 15.49 17.91
C HIS A 2 -16.66 14.12 18.00
N PHE A 3 -16.01 13.67 16.94
CA PHE A 3 -15.25 12.43 16.91
C PHE A 3 -13.77 12.78 16.74
N LYS A 4 -12.98 12.51 17.77
CA LYS A 4 -11.53 12.74 17.76
C LYS A 4 -10.79 11.43 17.62
N PHE A 5 -9.91 11.35 16.64
CA PHE A 5 -9.15 10.16 16.31
C PHE A 5 -7.66 10.38 16.54
N TYR A 6 -6.97 9.35 17.04
CA TYR A 6 -5.56 9.42 17.43
C TYR A 6 -4.85 8.12 17.07
N THR A 7 -3.74 8.20 16.33
CA THR A 7 -2.75 7.11 16.18
C THR A 7 -1.38 7.69 15.80
N THR A 8 -0.39 6.83 15.59
CA THR A 8 0.89 7.13 14.95
C THR A 8 1.28 5.96 14.06
N LEU A 9 2.07 6.20 13.01
CA LEU A 9 2.57 5.14 12.14
C LEU A 9 3.96 4.74 12.61
N ARG A 10 4.11 3.49 13.08
CA ARG A 10 5.42 2.95 13.44
C ARG A 10 6.24 2.67 12.20
N PHE A 11 7.57 2.75 12.37
CA PHE A 11 8.56 2.57 11.30
C PHE A 11 8.48 3.61 10.18
N MET A 12 7.88 4.76 10.48
CA MET A 12 7.81 5.94 9.61
C MET A 12 8.32 7.16 10.38
N ASN A 13 9.36 7.80 9.85
CA ASN A 13 9.88 9.06 10.37
C ASN A 13 9.62 10.19 9.38
N VAL A 14 8.85 11.19 9.77
CA VAL A 14 8.67 12.41 8.99
C VAL A 14 9.84 13.36 9.26
N ILE A 15 10.45 13.88 8.19
CA ILE A 15 11.69 14.67 8.21
C ILE A 15 11.55 16.01 7.47
N GLY A 16 12.58 16.87 7.61
CA GLY A 16 12.59 18.27 7.14
C GLY A 16 12.23 19.28 8.23
N ASP A 17 12.19 20.57 7.90
CA ASP A 17 11.90 21.67 8.84
C ASP A 17 10.55 22.35 8.54
N ASN A 18 10.06 23.16 9.48
CA ASN A 18 8.83 23.97 9.37
C ASN A 18 7.63 23.19 8.79
N PHE A 19 7.34 22.05 9.41
CA PHE A 19 6.31 21.13 8.94
C PHE A 19 4.92 21.47 9.52
N ASP A 20 4.15 22.25 8.76
CA ASP A 20 2.71 22.46 8.99
C ASP A 20 1.93 21.13 8.98
N ASP A 21 0.71 21.13 9.54
CA ASP A 21 -0.24 20.03 9.38
C ASP A 21 -0.40 19.62 7.90
N PHE A 22 -0.44 18.32 7.64
CA PHE A 22 -0.54 17.79 6.29
C PHE A 22 -1.66 16.74 6.19
N ASP A 23 -2.71 17.03 5.41
CA ASP A 23 -3.80 16.09 5.16
C ASP A 23 -3.39 15.03 4.15
N LEU A 24 -3.34 13.77 4.58
CA LEU A 24 -3.10 12.61 3.70
C LEU A 24 -4.36 12.22 2.92
N LEU A 25 -5.52 12.43 3.54
CA LEU A 25 -6.86 12.50 2.92
C LEU A 25 -7.80 13.25 3.89
N PRO A 26 -8.99 13.70 3.45
CA PRO A 26 -9.91 14.46 4.30
C PRO A 26 -10.26 13.74 5.60
N GLY A 27 -9.87 14.32 6.74
CA GLY A 27 -10.06 13.70 8.05
C GLY A 27 -8.97 12.68 8.44
N VAL A 28 -7.80 12.73 7.80
CA VAL A 28 -6.58 12.04 8.24
C VAL A 28 -5.39 13.01 8.14
N THR A 29 -5.20 13.81 9.18
CA THR A 29 -4.16 14.85 9.24
C THR A 29 -2.91 14.32 9.93
N LEU A 30 -1.76 14.42 9.25
CA LEU A 30 -0.44 14.19 9.85
C LEU A 30 0.02 15.46 10.56
N ILE A 31 0.41 15.34 11.83
CA ILE A 31 0.89 16.43 12.67
C ILE A 31 2.27 16.08 13.21
N ARG A 32 3.25 16.98 13.04
CA ARG A 32 4.63 16.82 13.52
C ARG A 32 5.06 17.86 14.55
N ASP A 33 4.40 19.03 14.60
CA ASP A 33 4.75 20.06 15.58
C ASP A 33 4.63 19.51 17.02
N ARG A 34 5.74 19.57 17.77
CA ARG A 34 5.83 18.97 19.10
C ARG A 34 5.00 19.69 20.15
N ALA A 35 4.75 20.99 20.02
CA ALA A 35 3.87 21.71 20.95
C ALA A 35 2.40 21.32 20.71
N LYS A 36 2.01 21.16 19.45
CA LYS A 36 0.68 20.74 19.01
C LYS A 36 0.39 19.28 19.35
N ILE A 37 1.32 18.36 19.11
CA ILE A 37 1.21 16.96 19.57
C ILE A 37 0.94 16.90 21.07
N ARG A 38 1.72 17.63 21.88
CA ARG A 38 1.56 17.67 23.35
C ARG A 38 0.26 18.33 23.82
N LYS A 39 -0.33 19.23 23.01
CA LYS A 39 -1.64 19.84 23.26
C LYS A 39 -2.80 18.91 22.91
N ILE A 40 -2.64 18.08 21.86
CA ILE A 40 -3.63 17.09 21.43
C ILE A 40 -3.59 15.87 22.35
N ILE A 41 -2.41 15.29 22.58
CA ILE A 41 -2.15 14.17 23.49
C ILE A 41 -1.98 14.72 24.91
N ASN A 42 -3.04 15.33 25.44
CA ASN A 42 -3.05 15.93 26.78
C ASN A 42 -3.27 14.87 27.88
N LYS A 43 -3.10 15.25 29.15
CA LYS A 43 -3.22 14.33 30.30
C LYS A 43 -4.59 13.66 30.43
N ASP A 44 -5.65 14.24 29.87
CA ASP A 44 -7.02 13.72 29.96
C ASP A 44 -7.20 12.44 29.12
N ILE A 45 -6.32 12.22 28.13
CA ILE A 45 -6.29 11.02 27.28
C ILE A 45 -5.61 9.84 27.98
N LYS A 46 -4.68 10.11 28.91
CA LYS A 46 -3.83 9.10 29.56
C LYS A 46 -4.60 7.94 30.25
N PRO A 47 -5.75 8.17 30.92
CA PRO A 47 -6.54 7.07 31.50
C PRO A 47 -7.12 6.09 30.47
N PHE A 48 -7.38 6.55 29.24
CA PHE A 48 -8.02 5.76 28.18
C PHE A 48 -7.02 5.06 27.27
N THR A 49 -5.85 5.65 27.05
CA THR A 49 -4.74 5.03 26.31
C THR A 49 -3.90 4.10 27.17
N GLY A 50 -3.86 4.33 28.49
CA GLY A 50 -2.87 3.75 29.39
C GLY A 50 -1.52 4.46 29.29
N ILE A 51 -0.64 4.23 30.27
CA ILE A 51 0.64 4.97 30.36
C ILE A 51 1.59 4.68 29.19
N ILE A 52 1.66 3.44 28.70
CA ILE A 52 2.59 3.02 27.64
C ILE A 52 2.24 3.75 26.33
N GLU A 53 1.00 3.61 25.85
CA GLU A 53 0.57 4.23 24.59
C GLU A 53 0.42 5.75 24.69
N TYR A 54 0.11 6.28 25.89
CA TYR A 54 0.18 7.72 26.12
C TYR A 54 1.59 8.26 25.89
N GLU A 55 2.61 7.68 26.54
CA GLU A 55 3.99 8.15 26.38
C GLU A 55 4.50 7.89 24.95
N HIS A 56 4.05 6.82 24.28
CA HIS A 56 4.35 6.57 22.87
C HIS A 56 3.81 7.68 21.96
N LEU A 57 2.51 7.99 22.02
CA LEU A 57 1.88 9.05 21.22
C LEU A 57 2.41 10.45 21.57
N TYR A 58 2.65 10.73 22.85
CA TYR A 58 3.18 12.02 23.33
C TYR A 58 4.62 12.27 22.85
N ASN A 59 5.39 11.19 22.66
CA ASN A 59 6.79 11.23 22.27
C ASN A 59 7.07 10.87 20.80
N ALA A 60 6.05 10.49 20.02
CA ALA A 60 6.18 10.12 18.62
C ALA A 60 6.82 11.22 17.75
N ASN A 61 7.47 10.80 16.65
CA ASN A 61 8.00 11.69 15.62
C ASN A 61 6.86 12.49 14.95
N HIS A 62 5.72 11.85 14.73
CA HIS A 62 4.49 12.42 14.20
C HIS A 62 3.28 11.71 14.83
N ILE A 63 2.10 12.33 14.77
CA ILE A 63 0.82 11.65 15.02
C ILE A 63 -0.07 11.77 13.78
N ILE A 64 -1.01 10.85 13.66
CA ILE A 64 -2.15 10.96 12.75
C ILE A 64 -3.38 11.30 13.60
N PHE A 65 -4.07 12.38 13.24
CA PHE A 65 -5.13 12.98 14.02
C PHE A 65 -6.33 13.38 13.15
N ALA A 66 -7.51 13.45 13.76
CA ALA A 66 -8.69 14.07 13.18
C ALA A 66 -9.64 14.61 14.27
N ASP A 67 -10.32 15.73 14.01
CA ASP A 67 -11.39 16.31 14.85
C ASP A 67 -12.62 16.56 13.97
N LEU A 68 -13.50 15.56 13.89
CA LEU A 68 -14.60 15.50 12.93
C LEU A 68 -15.92 15.85 13.62
N LYS A 69 -16.73 16.70 12.98
CA LYS A 69 -17.96 17.28 13.54
C LYS A 69 -19.22 16.59 12.99
N ASP A 70 -20.38 17.06 13.43
CA ASP A 70 -21.72 16.48 13.20
C ASP A 70 -22.07 16.12 11.74
N ASP A 71 -21.44 16.76 10.75
CA ASP A 71 -21.73 16.54 9.33
C ASP A 71 -21.10 15.25 8.76
N PHE A 72 -20.14 14.66 9.48
CA PHE A 72 -19.27 13.60 8.95
C PHE A 72 -19.65 12.18 9.42
N PHE A 73 -20.08 12.03 10.67
CA PHE A 73 -20.68 10.80 11.19
C PHE A 73 -22.03 11.14 11.82
N GLN A 74 -23.05 10.30 11.55
CA GLN A 74 -24.35 10.47 12.18
C GLN A 74 -24.24 10.50 13.72
N PRO A 75 -25.00 11.34 14.45
CA PRO A 75 -24.93 11.41 15.91
C PRO A 75 -25.17 10.07 16.64
N SER A 76 -25.90 9.15 15.99
CA SER A 76 -26.17 7.77 16.42
C SER A 76 -24.95 6.84 16.30
N THR A 77 -23.97 7.13 15.44
CA THR A 77 -22.78 6.30 15.24
C THR A 77 -21.97 6.22 16.53
N LYS A 78 -21.67 4.99 16.97
CA LYS A 78 -20.83 4.73 18.16
C LYS A 78 -19.35 4.94 17.85
N SER A 79 -18.55 5.24 18.88
CA SER A 79 -17.11 5.46 18.77
C SER A 79 -16.37 4.28 18.13
N ASN A 80 -16.76 3.04 18.44
CA ASN A 80 -16.14 1.83 17.87
C ASN A 80 -16.41 1.68 16.37
N VAL A 81 -17.62 2.00 15.90
CA VAL A 81 -17.99 1.93 14.48
C VAL A 81 -17.23 3.01 13.70
N ALA A 82 -17.23 4.24 14.20
CA ALA A 82 -16.50 5.35 13.59
C ALA A 82 -14.98 5.05 13.53
N LEU A 83 -14.42 4.44 14.58
CA LEU A 83 -13.03 4.01 14.63
C LEU A 83 -12.70 2.92 13.61
N MET A 84 -13.58 1.93 13.41
CA MET A 84 -13.40 0.93 12.36
C MET A 84 -13.38 1.58 10.97
N THR A 85 -14.30 2.51 10.68
CA THR A 85 -14.30 3.27 9.42
C THR A 85 -13.00 4.06 9.23
N TRP A 86 -12.54 4.76 10.27
CA TRP A 86 -11.29 5.53 10.21
C TRP A 86 -10.05 4.64 10.01
N LEU A 87 -9.99 3.49 10.69
CA LEU A 87 -8.94 2.49 10.52
C LEU A 87 -8.87 1.92 9.10
N LEU A 88 -9.98 1.81 8.38
CA LEU A 88 -9.96 1.43 6.97
C LEU A 88 -9.27 2.48 6.09
N TRP A 89 -9.41 3.78 6.42
CA TRP A 89 -8.68 4.84 5.70
C TRP A 89 -7.19 4.86 6.04
N ILE A 90 -6.84 4.55 7.29
CA ILE A 90 -5.43 4.33 7.69
C ILE A 90 -4.84 3.12 6.94
N ASP A 91 -5.57 1.99 6.83
CA ASP A 91 -5.13 0.84 6.04
C ASP A 91 -4.98 1.19 4.55
N MET A 92 -5.96 1.89 3.95
CA MET A 92 -5.86 2.39 2.57
C MET A 92 -4.57 3.18 2.34
N LEU A 93 -4.23 4.10 3.24
CA LEU A 93 -2.99 4.88 3.20
C LEU A 93 -1.75 4.00 3.36
N ILE A 94 -1.66 3.14 4.38
CA ILE A 94 -0.48 2.29 4.62
C ILE A 94 -0.22 1.35 3.43
N ASN A 95 -1.27 0.87 2.76
CA ASN A 95 -1.11 0.09 1.54
C ASN A 95 -0.61 0.93 0.35
N THR A 96 -1.07 2.18 0.20
CA THR A 96 -0.61 3.12 -0.84
C THR A 96 0.66 3.89 -0.50
N SER A 97 1.29 3.64 0.66
CA SER A 97 2.63 4.14 1.01
C SER A 97 3.75 3.30 0.37
N TRP A 98 3.40 2.10 -0.12
CA TRP A 98 4.02 1.52 -1.31
C TRP A 98 3.83 2.48 -2.50
N PHE A 99 4.20 2.16 -3.75
CA PHE A 99 4.38 3.16 -4.83
C PHE A 99 5.52 4.16 -4.54
N ILE A 100 5.43 4.94 -3.46
CA ILE A 100 6.41 5.96 -3.05
C ILE A 100 7.79 5.37 -2.76
N LYS A 101 7.86 4.39 -1.86
CA LYS A 101 9.10 3.67 -1.48
C LYS A 101 8.78 2.37 -0.75
N ASP A 102 9.76 1.47 -0.63
CA ASP A 102 9.62 0.28 0.21
C ASP A 102 9.55 0.67 1.69
N ASN A 103 8.68 0.01 2.44
CA ASN A 103 8.46 0.26 3.86
C ASN A 103 7.64 -0.86 4.53
N GLY A 104 7.94 -1.10 5.80
CA GLY A 104 7.14 -1.91 6.73
C GLY A 104 6.32 -1.07 7.71
N MET A 105 5.86 0.13 7.33
CA MET A 105 5.13 1.00 8.27
C MET A 105 3.79 0.36 8.68
N LEU A 106 3.33 0.60 9.91
CA LEU A 106 2.05 0.07 10.40
C LEU A 106 1.40 0.95 11.48
N CYS A 107 0.09 0.78 11.65
CA CYS A 107 -0.71 1.37 12.72
C CYS A 107 -1.05 0.29 13.76
N GLU A 108 -0.31 0.25 14.87
CA GLU A 108 -0.56 -0.75 15.93
C GLU A 108 -1.92 -0.55 16.59
N ILE A 109 -2.21 0.67 17.04
CA ILE A 109 -3.45 0.98 17.77
C ILE A 109 -3.94 2.38 17.43
N ALA A 110 -5.24 2.52 17.24
CA ALA A 110 -5.91 3.80 17.09
C ALA A 110 -7.01 3.94 18.15
N TYR A 111 -7.29 5.19 18.50
CA TYR A 111 -8.28 5.57 19.51
C TYR A 111 -9.31 6.50 18.89
N CYS A 112 -10.57 6.37 19.31
CA CYS A 112 -11.64 7.32 19.03
C CYS A 112 -12.25 7.79 20.35
N ASN A 113 -12.36 9.11 20.53
CA ASN A 113 -13.22 9.72 21.54
C ASN A 113 -14.40 10.42 20.85
N LYS A 114 -15.62 9.93 21.08
CA LYS A 114 -16.86 10.61 20.71
C LYS A 114 -17.33 11.46 21.88
N THR A 115 -17.48 12.77 21.68
CA THR A 115 -18.00 13.70 22.69
C THR A 115 -19.21 14.51 22.21
N ASP A 116 -19.96 15.03 23.18
CA ASP A 116 -20.99 16.05 22.95
C ASP A 116 -20.69 17.35 23.72
N ARG A 117 -21.56 18.36 23.59
CA ARG A 117 -21.41 19.65 24.29
C ARG A 117 -21.92 19.63 25.75
N LYS A 118 -22.43 18.50 26.24
CA LYS A 118 -23.15 18.35 27.52
C LYS A 118 -22.52 17.31 28.46
N ALA A 119 -21.23 17.00 28.24
CA ALA A 119 -20.38 16.09 29.02
C ALA A 119 -20.48 14.57 28.71
N TYR A 120 -21.06 14.18 27.57
CA TYR A 120 -20.89 12.82 27.06
C TYR A 120 -19.46 12.60 26.53
N SER A 121 -18.85 11.46 26.88
CA SER A 121 -17.60 10.96 26.28
C SER A 121 -17.66 9.44 26.18
N GLU A 122 -17.46 8.92 24.96
CA GLU A 122 -17.43 7.50 24.63
C GLU A 122 -16.11 7.19 23.95
N TRP A 123 -15.28 6.37 24.60
CA TRP A 123 -13.97 5.96 24.09
C TRP A 123 -14.00 4.55 23.52
N SER A 124 -13.31 4.35 22.41
CA SER A 124 -12.96 3.05 21.85
C SER A 124 -11.52 3.04 21.39
N ASN A 125 -10.90 1.85 21.40
CA ASN A 125 -9.63 1.57 20.75
C ASN A 125 -9.74 0.32 19.86
N ASN A 126 -8.90 0.22 18.83
CA ASN A 126 -8.80 -0.95 17.97
C ASN A 126 -7.45 -0.91 17.20
N SER A 127 -7.06 -2.03 16.58
CA SER A 127 -5.76 -2.23 15.91
C SER A 127 -5.91 -2.64 14.45
N LEU A 128 -4.89 -2.40 13.63
CA LEU A 128 -4.71 -3.13 12.37
C LEU A 128 -3.77 -4.31 12.64
N LEU A 129 -4.26 -5.54 12.50
CA LEU A 129 -3.47 -6.77 12.66
C LEU A 129 -2.52 -7.04 11.46
N SER A 130 -2.10 -6.00 10.74
CA SER A 130 -1.18 -6.11 9.60
C SER A 130 0.25 -5.78 10.02
N LEU A 131 1.10 -6.81 10.13
CA LEU A 131 2.55 -6.64 10.17
C LEU A 131 3.05 -6.52 8.73
N PHE A 132 3.55 -5.35 8.34
CA PHE A 132 4.21 -5.17 7.04
C PHE A 132 5.73 -5.25 7.19
N THR A 133 6.41 -5.77 6.17
CA THR A 133 7.86 -5.98 6.14
C THR A 133 8.45 -5.39 4.86
N MET A 134 9.74 -5.04 4.89
CA MET A 134 10.48 -4.58 3.71
C MET A 134 10.48 -5.66 2.61
N ALA A 135 10.72 -5.29 1.35
CA ALA A 135 10.86 -6.22 0.24
C ALA A 135 11.95 -7.29 0.49
N SER A 136 12.97 -6.97 1.30
CA SER A 136 14.01 -7.90 1.75
C SER A 136 13.56 -8.95 2.79
N GLY A 137 12.35 -8.82 3.35
CA GLY A 137 11.89 -9.59 4.51
C GLY A 137 12.27 -9.01 5.87
N TYR A 138 13.09 -7.94 5.91
CA TYR A 138 13.42 -7.27 7.18
C TYR A 138 12.22 -6.55 7.80
N ARG A 139 12.23 -6.47 9.13
CA ARG A 139 11.13 -5.94 9.96
C ARG A 139 11.64 -4.79 10.81
N HIS A 140 10.74 -3.91 11.21
CA HIS A 140 10.99 -2.82 12.17
C HIS A 140 12.11 -1.86 11.71
N ILE A 141 12.17 -1.60 10.39
CA ILE A 141 13.12 -0.67 9.78
C ILE A 141 12.42 0.68 9.60
N ASP A 142 12.89 1.71 10.30
CA ASP A 142 12.41 3.08 10.14
C ASP A 142 12.68 3.59 8.71
N VAL A 143 11.65 4.15 8.07
CA VAL A 143 11.75 4.76 6.74
C VAL A 143 11.40 6.25 6.81
N GLU A 144 12.24 7.08 6.20
CA GLU A 144 12.06 8.53 6.19
C GLU A 144 11.11 9.01 5.08
N PHE A 145 10.22 9.94 5.43
CA PHE A 145 9.28 10.60 4.53
C PHE A 145 9.42 12.12 4.67
N ASN A 146 9.72 12.79 3.56
CA ASN A 146 9.74 14.26 3.48
C ASN A 146 8.41 14.81 2.91
N ARG A 147 8.26 16.14 2.86
CA ARG A 147 7.04 16.79 2.35
C ARG A 147 6.69 16.43 0.91
N SER A 148 7.67 16.14 0.05
CA SER A 148 7.41 15.69 -1.33
C SER A 148 6.88 14.25 -1.35
N ASP A 149 7.40 13.37 -0.50
CA ASP A 149 6.89 12.00 -0.36
C ASP A 149 5.43 12.00 0.09
N LEU A 150 5.08 12.81 1.10
CA LEU A 150 3.72 12.95 1.62
C LEU A 150 2.75 13.55 0.59
N THR A 151 3.22 14.50 -0.22
CA THR A 151 2.45 15.09 -1.33
C THR A 151 2.13 14.06 -2.41
N LYS A 152 3.14 13.28 -2.83
CA LYS A 152 2.95 12.16 -3.77
C LYS A 152 2.05 11.07 -3.18
N TRP A 153 2.14 10.80 -1.87
CA TRP A 153 1.34 9.79 -1.19
C TRP A 153 -0.15 10.17 -1.16
N ALA A 154 -0.48 11.43 -0.86
CA ALA A 154 -1.86 11.91 -0.91
C ALA A 154 -2.48 11.79 -2.32
N ASP A 155 -1.75 12.22 -3.36
CA ASP A 155 -2.19 12.11 -4.76
C ASP A 155 -2.38 10.65 -5.20
N ILE A 156 -1.34 9.81 -5.03
CA ILE A 156 -1.39 8.40 -5.47
C ILE A 156 -2.47 7.63 -4.71
N ASN A 157 -2.68 7.93 -3.42
CA ASN A 157 -3.75 7.31 -2.65
C ASN A 157 -5.12 7.70 -3.21
N HIS A 158 -5.37 8.99 -3.45
CA HIS A 158 -6.65 9.44 -4.02
C HIS A 158 -6.94 8.77 -5.38
N ARG A 159 -5.94 8.68 -6.26
CA ARG A 159 -6.08 8.07 -7.58
C ARG A 159 -6.31 6.57 -7.50
N VAL A 160 -5.55 5.86 -6.66
CA VAL A 160 -5.73 4.41 -6.44
C VAL A 160 -7.11 4.11 -5.84
N GLN A 161 -7.53 4.78 -4.77
CA GLN A 161 -8.85 4.47 -4.17
C GLN A 161 -10.00 4.81 -5.13
N THR A 162 -9.92 5.92 -5.88
CA THR A 162 -10.90 6.28 -6.92
C THR A 162 -10.98 5.21 -8.01
N HIS A 163 -9.84 4.72 -8.51
CA HIS A 163 -9.81 3.63 -9.48
C HIS A 163 -10.44 2.34 -8.91
N LEU A 164 -10.07 1.91 -7.70
CA LEU A 164 -10.57 0.67 -7.11
C LEU A 164 -12.09 0.73 -6.86
N TYR A 165 -12.60 1.89 -6.43
CA TYR A 165 -14.04 2.12 -6.26
C TYR A 165 -14.79 2.05 -7.60
N ASN A 166 -14.32 2.77 -8.62
CA ASN A 166 -14.96 2.81 -9.94
C ASN A 166 -14.95 1.46 -10.69
N ASN A 167 -14.10 0.51 -10.28
CA ASN A 167 -13.93 -0.79 -10.93
C ASN A 167 -14.27 -1.97 -10.01
N ASN A 168 -15.13 -1.80 -8.99
CA ASN A 168 -15.55 -2.87 -8.07
C ASN A 168 -14.38 -3.74 -7.58
N SER A 169 -13.29 -3.08 -7.19
CA SER A 169 -12.01 -3.69 -6.83
C SER A 169 -11.56 -3.24 -5.44
N THR A 170 -12.53 -2.93 -4.57
CA THR A 170 -12.26 -2.51 -3.18
C THR A 170 -12.03 -3.72 -2.28
N ILE A 171 -11.86 -3.48 -0.97
CA ILE A 171 -11.77 -4.53 0.05
C ILE A 171 -13.11 -5.25 0.31
N PHE A 172 -14.23 -4.72 -0.22
CA PHE A 172 -15.57 -5.28 -0.07
C PHE A 172 -16.01 -6.13 -1.27
N ASP A 173 -15.27 -6.06 -2.38
CA ASP A 173 -15.57 -6.77 -3.62
C ASP A 173 -14.85 -8.13 -3.69
N SER A 174 -15.41 -9.08 -4.45
CA SER A 174 -14.86 -10.43 -4.56
C SER A 174 -13.67 -10.49 -5.53
N PHE A 175 -12.49 -10.83 -5.03
CA PHE A 175 -11.24 -10.95 -5.80
C PHE A 175 -11.33 -11.91 -7.01
N VAL A 176 -12.24 -12.89 -6.98
CA VAL A 176 -12.44 -13.88 -8.06
C VAL A 176 -13.53 -13.49 -9.06
N ASP A 177 -14.20 -12.36 -8.87
CA ASP A 177 -15.18 -11.84 -9.84
C ASP A 177 -14.46 -11.35 -11.12
N SER A 178 -15.04 -11.62 -12.29
CA SER A 178 -14.49 -11.17 -13.57
C SER A 178 -14.49 -9.65 -13.72
N LYS A 179 -15.32 -8.93 -12.95
CA LYS A 179 -15.33 -7.47 -12.86
C LYS A 179 -14.15 -6.88 -12.07
N TYR A 180 -13.49 -7.69 -11.23
CA TYR A 180 -12.37 -7.21 -10.42
C TYR A 180 -11.17 -6.89 -11.32
N SER A 181 -10.71 -5.64 -11.33
CA SER A 181 -9.73 -5.13 -12.29
C SER A 181 -8.38 -5.85 -12.17
N ARG A 182 -7.64 -5.90 -13.28
CA ARG A 182 -6.28 -6.45 -13.32
C ARG A 182 -5.37 -5.74 -12.33
N TYR A 183 -5.48 -4.40 -12.31
CA TYR A 183 -4.73 -3.51 -11.43
C TYR A 183 -5.08 -3.74 -9.95
N GLY A 184 -6.36 -3.89 -9.61
CA GLY A 184 -6.80 -4.23 -8.26
C GLY A 184 -6.31 -5.61 -7.80
N ARG A 185 -6.36 -6.62 -8.68
CA ARG A 185 -5.83 -7.97 -8.38
C ARG A 185 -4.33 -7.93 -8.13
N ALA A 186 -3.58 -7.21 -8.95
CA ALA A 186 -2.15 -7.00 -8.75
C ALA A 186 -1.84 -6.32 -7.41
N LEU A 187 -2.58 -5.25 -7.07
CA LEU A 187 -2.45 -4.57 -5.78
C LEU A 187 -2.76 -5.52 -4.61
N SER A 188 -3.78 -6.37 -4.71
CA SER A 188 -4.09 -7.35 -3.67
C SER A 188 -2.95 -8.35 -3.42
N PHE A 189 -2.30 -8.83 -4.49
CA PHE A 189 -1.10 -9.67 -4.35
C PHE A 189 0.11 -8.92 -3.76
N ILE A 190 0.31 -7.64 -4.11
CA ILE A 190 1.32 -6.79 -3.47
C ILE A 190 1.06 -6.65 -1.96
N ARG A 191 -0.20 -6.48 -1.54
CA ARG A 191 -0.56 -6.42 -0.11
C ARG A 191 -0.24 -7.72 0.63
N SER A 192 -0.45 -8.89 -0.01
CA SER A 192 -0.02 -10.18 0.54
C SER A 192 1.50 -10.24 0.67
N ALA A 193 2.26 -9.89 -0.38
CA ALA A 193 3.72 -9.84 -0.34
C ALA A 193 4.26 -8.92 0.78
N LYS A 194 3.64 -7.76 1.02
CA LYS A 194 4.04 -6.88 2.13
C LYS A 194 3.88 -7.54 3.51
N ARG A 195 2.94 -8.49 3.69
CA ARG A 195 2.67 -9.19 4.96
C ARG A 195 3.58 -10.39 5.21
N ASP A 196 4.15 -11.00 4.17
CA ASP A 196 5.15 -12.06 4.32
C ASP A 196 6.49 -11.53 4.82
N PHE A 197 7.23 -12.36 5.55
CA PHE A 197 8.63 -12.11 5.93
C PHE A 197 9.62 -12.90 5.06
N ASP A 198 9.18 -13.96 4.37
CA ASP A 198 10.03 -14.81 3.54
C ASP A 198 10.16 -14.20 2.12
N PRO A 199 11.37 -13.85 1.65
CA PRO A 199 11.55 -13.25 0.33
C PRO A 199 11.16 -14.16 -0.85
N ALA A 200 11.17 -15.49 -0.69
CA ALA A 200 10.69 -16.42 -1.71
C ALA A 200 9.16 -16.34 -1.85
N MET A 201 8.44 -16.22 -0.72
CA MET A 201 6.99 -16.01 -0.71
C MET A 201 6.62 -14.64 -1.28
N LYS A 202 7.38 -13.58 -0.94
CA LYS A 202 7.25 -12.25 -1.57
C LYS A 202 7.39 -12.33 -3.09
N ILE A 203 8.46 -12.95 -3.59
CA ILE A 203 8.68 -13.15 -5.03
C ILE A 203 7.50 -13.91 -5.67
N SER A 204 6.99 -14.95 -5.01
CA SER A 204 5.80 -15.68 -5.49
C SER A 204 4.58 -14.76 -5.64
N HIS A 205 4.28 -13.95 -4.63
CA HIS A 205 3.17 -13.00 -4.68
C HIS A 205 3.36 -11.88 -5.70
N TYR A 206 4.56 -11.30 -5.82
CA TYR A 206 4.87 -10.30 -6.84
C TYR A 206 4.76 -10.87 -8.26
N CYS A 207 5.17 -12.13 -8.49
CA CYS A 207 4.92 -12.82 -9.76
C CYS A 207 3.41 -12.98 -10.03
N SER A 208 2.59 -13.35 -9.04
CA SER A 208 1.12 -13.39 -9.21
C SER A 208 0.50 -12.01 -9.51
N ALA A 209 1.10 -10.93 -9.01
CA ALA A 209 0.72 -9.57 -9.37
C ALA A 209 1.03 -9.26 -10.84
N LEU A 210 2.24 -9.59 -11.31
CA LEU A 210 2.62 -9.48 -12.72
C LEU A 210 1.74 -10.36 -13.64
N GLU A 211 1.45 -11.59 -13.24
CA GLU A 211 0.52 -12.48 -13.94
C GLU A 211 -0.87 -11.82 -14.07
N SER A 212 -1.38 -11.17 -13.01
CA SER A 212 -2.67 -10.47 -13.03
C SER A 212 -2.72 -9.31 -14.03
N LEU A 213 -1.61 -8.56 -14.15
CA LEU A 213 -1.47 -7.45 -15.09
C LEU A 213 -1.32 -7.93 -16.54
N PHE A 214 -0.36 -8.81 -16.81
CA PHE A 214 0.14 -9.07 -18.16
C PHE A 214 -0.34 -10.38 -18.81
N SER A 215 -0.93 -11.31 -18.04
CA SER A 215 -1.39 -12.60 -18.55
C SER A 215 -2.83 -12.58 -19.05
N THR A 216 -3.10 -13.34 -20.11
CA THR A 216 -4.44 -13.57 -20.67
C THR A 216 -4.74 -15.05 -20.91
N ASP A 217 -3.76 -15.93 -20.75
CA ASP A 217 -3.86 -17.38 -20.90
C ASP A 217 -2.73 -18.09 -20.11
N SER A 218 -2.81 -19.42 -19.98
CA SER A 218 -1.86 -20.23 -19.21
C SER A 218 -0.72 -20.83 -20.05
N SER A 219 -0.70 -20.60 -21.36
CA SER A 219 0.28 -21.18 -22.29
C SER A 219 1.53 -20.31 -22.40
N GLU A 220 2.70 -20.93 -22.25
CA GLU A 220 4.02 -20.28 -22.31
C GLU A 220 4.18 -19.08 -21.34
N LEU A 221 3.45 -19.12 -20.22
CA LEU A 221 3.23 -18.00 -19.30
C LEU A 221 4.53 -17.28 -18.92
N SER A 222 5.59 -18.01 -18.54
CA SER A 222 6.88 -17.41 -18.19
C SER A 222 7.52 -16.62 -19.34
N HIS A 223 7.44 -17.11 -20.58
CA HIS A 223 8.02 -16.43 -21.75
C HIS A 223 7.21 -15.18 -22.11
N LYS A 224 5.89 -15.33 -22.31
CA LYS A 224 4.98 -14.22 -22.65
C LYS A 224 5.02 -13.12 -21.58
N LEU A 225 5.07 -13.49 -20.29
CA LEU A 225 5.13 -12.53 -19.19
C LEU A 225 6.43 -11.71 -19.24
N SER A 226 7.57 -12.38 -19.38
CA SER A 226 8.89 -11.73 -19.46
C SER A 226 9.00 -10.81 -20.69
N GLU A 227 8.51 -11.27 -21.84
CA GLU A 227 8.46 -10.50 -23.09
C GLU A 227 7.59 -9.25 -22.99
N ARG A 228 6.34 -9.40 -22.49
CA ARG A 228 5.42 -8.27 -22.32
C ARG A 228 5.95 -7.21 -21.37
N ILE A 229 6.57 -7.62 -20.25
CA ILE A 229 7.13 -6.68 -19.27
C ILE A 229 8.36 -5.96 -19.83
N ALA A 230 9.28 -6.68 -20.47
CA ALA A 230 10.44 -6.08 -21.12
C ALA A 230 10.05 -5.02 -22.18
N ILE A 231 9.03 -5.33 -22.99
CA ILE A 231 8.52 -4.41 -24.02
C ILE A 231 7.73 -3.25 -23.41
N PHE A 232 6.97 -3.50 -22.34
CA PHE A 232 6.24 -2.47 -21.61
C PHE A 232 7.18 -1.45 -20.95
N LEU A 233 8.30 -1.92 -20.38
CA LEU A 233 9.26 -1.07 -19.66
C LEU A 233 10.32 -0.41 -20.56
N LYS A 234 10.55 -0.91 -21.78
CA LYS A 234 11.51 -0.33 -22.75
C LYS A 234 11.34 1.19 -22.97
N PRO A 235 10.13 1.77 -23.11
CA PRO A 235 9.97 3.23 -23.25
C PRO A 235 10.34 4.03 -21.99
N TYR A 236 10.49 3.36 -20.85
CA TYR A 236 10.77 3.95 -19.54
C TYR A 236 12.25 3.73 -19.13
N ASN A 237 13.15 3.64 -20.12
CA ASN A 237 14.61 3.50 -19.98
C ASN A 237 15.09 2.18 -19.34
N PHE A 238 14.27 1.13 -19.32
CA PHE A 238 14.73 -0.21 -18.94
C PHE A 238 15.36 -0.93 -20.13
N ASP A 239 16.47 -1.64 -19.91
CA ASP A 239 17.04 -2.53 -20.92
C ASP A 239 16.14 -3.77 -21.10
N PRO A 240 15.59 -4.02 -22.30
CA PRO A 240 14.62 -5.08 -22.50
C PRO A 240 15.23 -6.48 -22.37
N ILE A 241 16.51 -6.67 -22.68
CA ILE A 241 17.17 -7.98 -22.57
C ILE A 241 17.34 -8.35 -21.10
N THR A 242 17.92 -7.44 -20.30
CA THR A 242 18.10 -7.60 -18.85
C THR A 242 16.76 -7.77 -18.15
N THR A 243 15.75 -6.96 -18.49
CA THR A 243 14.40 -7.08 -17.93
C THR A 243 13.78 -8.44 -18.25
N PHE A 244 13.91 -8.93 -19.48
CA PHE A 244 13.39 -10.26 -19.86
C PHE A 244 14.03 -11.37 -19.03
N ASP A 245 15.37 -11.38 -18.91
CA ASP A 245 16.10 -12.42 -18.19
C ASP A 245 15.86 -12.36 -16.67
N GLU A 246 15.75 -11.17 -16.08
CA GLU A 246 15.43 -11.00 -14.66
C GLU A 246 14.00 -11.44 -14.34
N ILE A 247 12.98 -11.02 -15.11
CA ILE A 247 11.60 -11.47 -14.91
C ILE A 247 11.49 -13.00 -15.06
N LYS A 248 12.19 -13.58 -16.02
CA LYS A 248 12.27 -15.04 -16.21
C LYS A 248 12.96 -15.73 -15.03
N SER A 249 14.01 -15.12 -14.45
CA SER A 249 14.67 -15.61 -13.22
C SER A 249 13.70 -15.64 -12.04
N PHE A 250 12.97 -14.55 -11.80
CA PHE A 250 11.97 -14.48 -10.72
C PHE A 250 10.85 -15.51 -10.88
N TYR A 251 10.35 -15.71 -12.10
CA TYR A 251 9.31 -16.69 -12.37
C TYR A 251 9.78 -18.13 -12.08
N ASN A 252 11.06 -18.45 -12.32
CA ASN A 252 11.65 -19.73 -11.95
C ASN A 252 11.74 -19.92 -10.41
N ILE A 253 11.91 -18.84 -9.64
CA ILE A 253 11.84 -18.88 -8.17
C ILE A 253 10.39 -19.14 -7.74
N ARG A 254 9.43 -18.35 -8.22
CA ARG A 254 7.98 -18.54 -7.96
C ARG A 254 7.54 -19.97 -8.24
N SER A 255 7.89 -20.51 -9.41
CA SER A 255 7.52 -21.89 -9.82
C SER A 255 7.94 -22.91 -8.76
N LYS A 256 9.21 -22.88 -8.33
CA LYS A 256 9.74 -23.77 -7.29
C LYS A 256 9.00 -23.62 -5.96
N VAL A 257 8.81 -22.38 -5.49
CA VAL A 257 8.07 -22.08 -4.26
C VAL A 257 6.65 -22.65 -4.32
N THR A 258 5.91 -22.38 -5.39
CA THR A 258 4.51 -22.82 -5.54
C THR A 258 4.35 -24.34 -5.70
N HIS A 259 5.40 -25.06 -6.11
CA HIS A 259 5.40 -26.52 -6.23
C HIS A 259 6.13 -27.23 -5.07
N GLY A 260 6.60 -26.49 -4.05
CA GLY A 260 7.31 -27.07 -2.90
C GLY A 260 8.70 -27.62 -3.22
N ASP A 261 9.30 -27.24 -4.35
CA ASP A 261 10.64 -27.68 -4.74
C ASP A 261 11.74 -26.85 -4.06
N SER A 262 12.86 -27.51 -3.77
CA SER A 262 14.01 -26.91 -3.10
C SER A 262 14.76 -25.90 -4.00
N LEU A 263 15.19 -24.81 -3.37
CA LEU A 263 16.16 -23.87 -3.92
C LEU A 263 17.57 -24.29 -3.46
N ARG A 264 18.55 -24.26 -4.38
CA ARG A 264 19.96 -24.47 -4.02
C ARG A 264 20.38 -23.41 -3.01
N SER A 265 21.14 -23.79 -1.98
CA SER A 265 21.60 -22.89 -0.90
C SER A 265 22.25 -21.59 -1.40
N SER A 266 23.02 -21.66 -2.48
CA SER A 266 23.64 -20.49 -3.13
C SER A 266 22.67 -19.49 -3.77
N LYS A 267 21.42 -19.91 -4.06
CA LYS A 267 20.33 -19.01 -4.46
C LYS A 267 19.58 -18.45 -3.26
N VAL A 268 19.44 -19.21 -2.16
CA VAL A 268 18.71 -18.78 -0.96
C VAL A 268 19.27 -17.47 -0.39
N GLY A 269 20.60 -17.35 -0.31
CA GLY A 269 21.26 -16.13 0.17
C GLY A 269 21.00 -14.87 -0.67
N LYS A 270 20.56 -15.00 -1.93
CA LYS A 270 20.25 -13.88 -2.82
C LYS A 270 18.77 -13.50 -2.86
N LEU A 271 17.89 -14.29 -2.27
CA LEU A 271 16.44 -14.04 -2.31
C LEU A 271 16.03 -12.64 -1.79
N PRO A 272 16.66 -12.05 -0.76
CA PRO A 272 16.38 -10.67 -0.37
C PRO A 272 16.65 -9.65 -1.49
N GLU A 273 17.78 -9.79 -2.21
CA GLU A 273 18.17 -8.91 -3.32
C GLU A 273 17.23 -9.07 -4.52
N GLU A 274 16.92 -10.31 -4.90
CA GLU A 274 15.99 -10.63 -5.99
C GLU A 274 14.56 -10.13 -5.68
N SER A 275 14.13 -10.23 -4.42
CA SER A 275 12.83 -9.72 -3.95
C SER A 275 12.76 -8.18 -3.99
N ILE A 276 13.83 -7.47 -3.57
CA ILE A 276 13.93 -6.01 -3.72
C ILE A 276 13.85 -5.60 -5.19
N LYS A 277 14.59 -6.28 -6.08
CA LYS A 277 14.57 -5.98 -7.52
C LYS A 277 13.16 -6.12 -8.11
N LEU A 278 12.49 -7.23 -7.82
CA LEU A 278 11.15 -7.49 -8.32
C LEU A 278 10.10 -6.52 -7.73
N ASP A 279 10.19 -6.17 -6.46
CA ASP A 279 9.35 -5.13 -5.85
C ASP A 279 9.52 -3.78 -6.57
N ASN A 280 10.76 -3.39 -6.89
CA ASN A 280 11.05 -2.17 -7.66
C ASN A 280 10.48 -2.21 -9.08
N TYR A 281 10.67 -3.30 -9.83
CA TYR A 281 10.04 -3.49 -11.15
C TYR A 281 8.53 -3.32 -11.08
N LEU A 282 7.89 -4.00 -10.12
CA LEU A 282 6.45 -3.98 -9.95
C LEU A 282 5.95 -2.60 -9.51
N ARG A 283 6.70 -1.88 -8.67
CA ARG A 283 6.42 -0.51 -8.24
C ARG A 283 6.46 0.48 -9.40
N GLU A 284 7.47 0.40 -10.26
CA GLU A 284 7.55 1.22 -11.47
C GLU A 284 6.40 0.90 -12.43
N ILE A 285 6.15 -0.39 -12.71
CA ILE A 285 5.01 -0.81 -13.54
C ILE A 285 3.68 -0.25 -13.01
N MET A 286 3.41 -0.44 -11.72
CA MET A 286 2.15 -0.01 -11.11
C MET A 286 2.02 1.52 -11.13
N ASN A 287 3.10 2.25 -10.86
CA ASN A 287 3.14 3.71 -11.02
C ASN A 287 2.89 4.14 -12.46
N ILE A 288 3.54 3.53 -13.45
CA ILE A 288 3.37 3.87 -14.88
C ILE A 288 1.90 3.69 -15.31
N ILE A 289 1.26 2.58 -14.91
CA ILE A 289 -0.13 2.27 -15.27
C ILE A 289 -1.11 3.26 -14.62
N ILE A 290 -1.02 3.49 -13.30
CA ILE A 290 -1.94 4.42 -12.60
C ILE A 290 -1.71 5.89 -12.98
N ASN A 291 -0.52 6.23 -13.47
CA ASN A 291 -0.22 7.60 -13.91
C ASN A 291 -0.73 7.93 -15.32
N SER A 292 -1.19 6.95 -16.12
CA SER A 292 -1.64 7.16 -17.50
C SER A 292 -3.06 6.63 -17.74
N ASP A 293 -3.99 7.52 -18.08
CA ASP A 293 -5.37 7.15 -18.41
C ASP A 293 -5.45 6.24 -19.65
N GLU A 294 -4.54 6.41 -20.62
CA GLU A 294 -4.42 5.53 -21.79
C GLU A 294 -4.05 4.10 -21.38
N LEU A 295 -2.99 3.95 -20.58
CA LEU A 295 -2.58 2.63 -20.10
C LEU A 295 -3.64 2.02 -19.18
N MET A 296 -4.27 2.82 -18.33
CA MET A 296 -5.37 2.32 -17.50
C MET A 296 -6.54 1.82 -18.36
N GLY A 297 -6.86 2.50 -19.46
CA GLY A 297 -7.81 2.03 -20.47
C GLY A 297 -7.42 0.69 -21.09
N VAL A 298 -6.13 0.46 -21.37
CA VAL A 298 -5.61 -0.83 -21.87
C VAL A 298 -5.72 -1.93 -20.80
N PHE A 299 -5.29 -1.68 -19.56
CA PHE A 299 -5.28 -2.70 -18.48
C PHE A 299 -6.68 -2.99 -17.90
N ASN A 300 -7.65 -2.07 -18.05
CA ASN A 300 -9.06 -2.33 -17.78
C ASN A 300 -9.84 -2.83 -19.01
N GLY A 301 -9.20 -2.86 -20.18
CA GLY A 301 -9.81 -3.29 -21.44
C GLY A 301 -10.19 -4.78 -21.46
N ASP A 302 -10.95 -5.14 -22.49
CA ASP A 302 -11.24 -6.53 -22.81
C ASP A 302 -9.97 -7.31 -23.22
N LYS A 303 -10.08 -8.63 -23.33
CA LYS A 303 -8.93 -9.48 -23.69
C LYS A 303 -8.38 -9.17 -25.08
N ASP A 304 -9.22 -8.87 -26.06
CA ASP A 304 -8.80 -8.75 -27.45
C ASP A 304 -8.14 -7.39 -27.73
N SER A 305 -8.61 -6.31 -27.08
CA SER A 305 -7.92 -5.02 -27.09
C SER A 305 -6.57 -5.07 -26.37
N PHE A 306 -6.49 -5.74 -25.22
CA PHE A 306 -5.24 -5.97 -24.49
C PHE A 306 -4.21 -6.75 -25.32
N GLU A 307 -4.62 -7.88 -25.94
CA GLU A 307 -3.77 -8.66 -26.84
C GLU A 307 -3.33 -7.83 -28.06
N SER A 308 -4.24 -7.05 -28.64
CA SER A 308 -3.94 -6.18 -29.77
C SER A 308 -2.92 -5.09 -29.45
N TYR A 309 -2.93 -4.55 -28.23
CA TYR A 309 -1.93 -3.57 -27.76
C TYR A 309 -0.53 -4.20 -27.75
N PHE A 310 -0.35 -5.33 -27.04
CA PHE A 310 0.95 -5.99 -26.96
C PHE A 310 1.43 -6.53 -28.32
N LYS A 311 0.52 -7.05 -29.15
CA LYS A 311 0.86 -7.50 -30.50
C LYS A 311 1.37 -6.37 -31.40
N LYS A 312 0.83 -5.16 -31.29
CA LYS A 312 1.36 -3.97 -32.00
C LYS A 312 2.75 -3.59 -31.49
N LYS A 313 2.93 -3.48 -30.16
CA LYS A 313 4.22 -3.19 -29.53
C LYS A 313 5.32 -4.17 -29.97
N LEU A 314 4.98 -5.47 -30.02
CA LEU A 314 5.84 -6.56 -30.48
C LEU A 314 6.24 -6.47 -31.96
N LEU A 315 5.24 -6.38 -32.85
CA LEU A 315 5.47 -6.54 -34.30
C LEU A 315 5.88 -5.24 -35.01
N LEU A 316 5.51 -4.09 -34.46
CA LEU A 316 5.72 -2.78 -35.08
C LEU A 316 6.76 -1.93 -34.33
N GLY A 317 7.10 -2.29 -33.08
CA GLY A 317 8.09 -1.58 -32.27
C GLY A 317 7.67 -0.17 -31.79
N ILE A 318 6.40 0.21 -31.99
CA ILE A 318 5.79 1.50 -31.64
C ILE A 318 5.06 1.45 -30.30
#